data_AF-A0A8H8RBF5-F1
#
_entry.id   AF-A0A8H8RBF5-F1
#
_cell.length_a   1.000
_cell.length_b   1.000
_cell.length_c   1.000
_cell.angle_alpha   90.00
_cell.angle_beta   90.00
_cell.angle_gamma   90.00
#
_symmetry.space_group_name_H-M   'P 1'
#
loop_
_entity.id
_entity.type
_entity.pdbx_description
1 polymer ?
#
loop_
_entity_poly.entity_id
_entity_poly.type
_entity_poly.pdbx_seq_one_letter_code
_entity_poly.pdbx_strand_id
1 'polypeptide(L)'
;MPYYDLRSILRSVPPWQNPHSAHLQNLALRKILGTFHTSPIQAIEVEASLSPPAIRLDAATRKYAFRLAKLSPDHPVNRQISNASDTSDSSDSSDSSDFSSFSSPPKYSLQRIASTIAPLLSSKTEPIQHFHFAPWDRSMPWATHIAKLPKAEAATAHRLQLQTQSPNRVLYYTDGSQMPDSTGIG
;
A
#
# COMPACT_ATOMS: atom_id res chain seq x y z
N MET A 1 -32.80 4.56 8.33
CA MET A 1 -31.55 4.00 7.78
C MET A 1 -31.90 3.20 6.52
N PRO A 2 -31.86 3.82 5.32
CA PRO A 2 -32.14 3.09 4.10
C PRO A 2 -30.95 2.20 3.75
N TYR A 3 -31.23 0.93 3.53
CA TYR A 3 -30.28 -0.07 3.06
C TYR A 3 -29.99 0.23 1.58
N TYR A 4 -28.79 0.69 1.25
CA TYR A 4 -28.38 0.83 -0.15
C TYR A 4 -28.12 -0.57 -0.72
N ASP A 5 -29.04 -1.05 -1.55
CA ASP A 5 -28.87 -2.27 -2.31
C ASP A 5 -27.78 -2.06 -3.38
N LEU A 6 -26.59 -2.60 -3.14
CA LEU A 6 -25.43 -2.52 -4.03
C LEU A 6 -25.70 -3.12 -5.42
N ARG A 7 -26.83 -3.84 -5.61
CA ARG A 7 -27.27 -4.36 -6.91
C ARG A 7 -27.92 -3.30 -7.80
N SER A 8 -28.36 -2.16 -7.26
CA SER A 8 -29.00 -1.11 -8.08
C SER A 8 -27.97 -0.28 -8.86
N ILE A 9 -26.76 -0.12 -8.31
CA ILE A 9 -25.67 0.65 -8.93
C ILE A 9 -25.10 -0.07 -10.17
N LEU A 10 -25.15 -1.40 -10.21
CA LEU A 10 -24.66 -2.21 -11.34
C LEU A 10 -25.71 -2.45 -12.45
N ARG A 11 -26.95 -1.96 -12.31
CA ARG A 11 -28.04 -2.20 -13.28
C ARG A 11 -28.42 -1.00 -14.14
N SER A 12 -27.86 0.19 -13.92
CA SER A 12 -28.13 1.30 -14.84
C SER A 12 -27.25 1.16 -16.08
N VAL A 13 -27.74 0.47 -17.11
CA VAL A 13 -27.28 0.70 -18.47
C VAL A 13 -27.50 2.19 -18.75
N PRO A 14 -26.46 2.98 -19.08
CA PRO A 14 -26.63 4.40 -19.32
C PRO A 14 -27.69 4.63 -20.42
N PRO A 15 -28.62 5.58 -20.25
CA PRO A 15 -29.76 5.79 -21.15
C PRO A 15 -29.38 6.20 -22.59
N TRP A 16 -28.08 6.30 -22.90
CA TRP A 16 -27.53 6.70 -24.19
C TRP A 16 -26.95 5.53 -25.00
N GLN A 17 -27.05 4.29 -24.52
CA GLN A 17 -26.48 3.13 -25.21
C GLN A 17 -27.45 2.63 -26.28
N ASN A 18 -27.17 2.98 -27.54
CA ASN A 18 -27.93 2.51 -28.69
C ASN A 18 -28.03 0.97 -28.70
N PRO A 19 -29.21 0.38 -28.95
CA PRO A 19 -29.38 -1.08 -28.93
C PRO A 19 -28.48 -1.80 -29.96
N HIS A 20 -28.17 -1.13 -31.07
CA HIS A 20 -27.22 -1.61 -32.08
C HIS A 20 -25.78 -1.70 -31.58
N SER A 21 -25.31 -0.75 -30.75
CA SER A 21 -23.94 -0.78 -30.22
C SER A 21 -23.78 -1.85 -29.14
N ALA A 22 -24.81 -2.05 -28.31
CA ALA A 22 -24.83 -3.11 -27.31
C ALA A 22 -24.78 -4.52 -27.96
N HIS A 23 -25.52 -4.74 -29.05
CA HIS A 23 -25.49 -6.01 -29.76
C HIS A 23 -24.09 -6.32 -30.34
N LEU A 24 -23.44 -5.33 -30.96
CA LEU A 24 -22.10 -5.48 -31.52
C LEU A 24 -21.04 -5.72 -30.43
N GLN A 25 -21.13 -5.02 -29.30
CA GLN A 25 -20.27 -5.25 -28.14
C GLN A 25 -20.42 -6.69 -27.61
N ASN A 26 -21.65 -7.18 -27.47
CA ASN A 26 -21.92 -8.53 -26.98
C ASN A 26 -21.33 -9.60 -27.91
N LEU A 27 -21.39 -9.37 -29.23
CA LEU A 27 -20.79 -10.23 -30.23
C LEU A 27 -19.26 -10.20 -30.13
N ALA A 28 -18.67 -9.00 -30.05
CA ALA A 28 -17.23 -8.81 -29.93
C ALA A 28 -16.67 -9.49 -28.66
N LEU A 29 -17.30 -9.27 -27.52
CA LEU A 29 -16.92 -9.86 -26.24
C LEU A 29 -16.87 -11.39 -26.30
N ARG A 30 -17.89 -12.03 -26.88
CA ARG A 30 -17.94 -13.49 -27.07
C ARG A 30 -16.83 -14.00 -27.99
N LYS A 31 -16.51 -13.26 -29.04
CA LYS A 31 -15.43 -13.62 -29.97
C LYS A 31 -14.05 -13.48 -29.33
N ILE A 32 -13.81 -12.40 -28.59
CA ILE A 32 -12.52 -12.13 -27.93
C ILE A 32 -12.26 -13.16 -26.84
N LEU A 33 -13.25 -13.44 -26.00
CA LEU A 33 -13.10 -14.36 -24.87
C LEU A 33 -13.30 -15.83 -25.26
N GLY A 34 -13.81 -16.11 -26.46
CA GLY A 34 -14.07 -17.47 -26.93
C GLY A 34 -15.19 -18.18 -26.16
N THR A 35 -16.20 -17.45 -25.70
CA THR A 35 -17.30 -18.01 -24.88
C THR A 35 -18.50 -18.46 -25.70
N PHE A 36 -19.27 -19.40 -25.16
CA PHE A 36 -20.52 -19.86 -25.77
C PHE A 36 -21.55 -18.73 -25.91
N HIS A 37 -22.44 -18.84 -26.90
CA HIS A 37 -23.50 -17.86 -27.11
C HIS A 37 -24.52 -17.79 -25.96
N THR A 38 -24.58 -18.83 -25.12
CA THR A 38 -25.44 -18.93 -23.93
C THR A 38 -24.82 -18.33 -22.68
N SER A 39 -23.53 -17.99 -22.71
CA SER A 39 -22.84 -17.44 -21.55
C SER A 39 -23.41 -16.06 -21.16
N PRO A 40 -23.60 -15.80 -19.84
CA PRO A 40 -24.19 -14.56 -19.36
C PRO A 40 -23.26 -13.37 -19.66
N ILE A 41 -23.82 -12.31 -20.27
CA ILE A 41 -23.01 -11.19 -20.78
C ILE A 41 -22.25 -10.44 -19.67
N GLN A 42 -22.86 -10.32 -18.49
CA GLN A 42 -22.26 -9.63 -17.34
C GLN A 42 -20.95 -10.29 -16.89
N ALA A 43 -20.90 -11.63 -16.89
CA ALA A 43 -19.68 -12.35 -16.52
C ALA A 43 -18.58 -12.18 -17.57
N ILE A 44 -18.95 -12.18 -18.86
CA ILE A 44 -18.03 -11.99 -19.98
C ILE A 44 -17.42 -10.58 -19.94
N GLU A 45 -18.24 -9.57 -19.65
CA GLU A 45 -17.78 -8.18 -19.53
C GLU A 45 -16.75 -8.02 -18.41
N VAL A 46 -17.04 -8.61 -17.24
CA VAL A 46 -16.10 -8.61 -16.10
C VAL A 46 -14.80 -9.32 -16.47
N GLU A 47 -14.86 -10.48 -17.11
CA GLU A 47 -13.66 -11.21 -17.50
C GLU A 47 -12.85 -10.47 -18.58
N ALA A 48 -13.51 -9.87 -19.57
CA ALA A 48 -12.87 -9.06 -20.61
C ALA A 48 -12.24 -7.78 -20.06
N SER A 49 -12.70 -7.30 -18.89
CA SER A 49 -12.08 -6.18 -18.19
C SER A 49 -10.78 -6.56 -17.47
N LEU A 50 -10.51 -7.86 -17.27
CA LEU A 50 -9.26 -8.33 -16.69
C LEU A 50 -8.13 -8.28 -17.71
N SER A 51 -6.96 -7.84 -17.25
CA SER A 51 -5.75 -7.93 -18.07
C SER A 51 -5.34 -9.40 -18.29
N PRO A 52 -4.69 -9.72 -19.43
CA PRO A 52 -4.14 -11.04 -19.68
C PRO A 52 -3.31 -11.58 -18.51
N PRO A 53 -3.33 -12.90 -18.23
CA PRO A 53 -2.62 -13.50 -17.09
C PRO A 53 -1.13 -13.14 -17.00
N ALA A 54 -0.44 -13.08 -18.15
CA ALA A 54 0.98 -12.71 -18.19
C ALA A 54 1.23 -11.29 -17.65
N ILE A 55 0.41 -10.31 -18.06
CA ILE A 55 0.52 -8.93 -17.60
C ILE A 55 0.21 -8.83 -16.11
N ARG A 56 -0.77 -9.59 -15.62
CA ARG A 56 -1.11 -9.64 -14.18
C ARG A 56 0.03 -10.21 -13.35
N LEU A 57 0.66 -11.29 -13.83
CA LEU A 57 1.83 -11.90 -13.19
C LEU A 57 3.00 -10.92 -13.13
N ASP A 58 3.30 -10.25 -14.23
CA ASP A 58 4.36 -9.25 -14.31
C ASP A 58 4.09 -8.07 -13.37
N ALA A 59 2.86 -7.56 -13.36
CA ALA A 59 2.46 -6.48 -12.47
C ALA A 59 2.60 -6.88 -10.99
N ALA A 60 2.20 -8.10 -10.62
CA ALA A 60 2.39 -8.62 -9.27
C ALA A 60 3.88 -8.74 -8.92
N THR A 61 4.67 -9.32 -9.82
CA THR A 61 6.12 -9.51 -9.66
C THR A 61 6.83 -8.17 -9.47
N ARG A 62 6.52 -7.16 -10.29
CA ARG A 62 7.07 -5.80 -10.17
C ARG A 62 6.68 -5.11 -8.86
N LYS A 63 5.45 -5.30 -8.37
CA LYS A 63 5.03 -4.78 -7.05
C LYS A 63 5.86 -5.38 -5.93
N TYR A 64 6.14 -6.69 -5.98
CA TYR A 64 7.03 -7.34 -5.01
C TYR A 64 8.47 -6.87 -5.15
N ALA A 65 8.99 -6.75 -6.37
CA ALA A 65 10.31 -6.19 -6.63
C ALA A 65 10.46 -4.79 -6.01
N PHE A 66 9.44 -3.94 -6.19
CA PHE A 66 9.45 -2.57 -5.68
C PHE A 66 9.44 -2.51 -4.16
N ARG A 67 8.69 -3.41 -3.51
CA ARG A 67 8.74 -3.54 -2.04
C ARG A 67 10.11 -3.99 -1.57
N LEU A 68 10.71 -4.98 -2.24
CA LEU A 68 12.04 -5.49 -1.91
C LEU A 68 13.11 -4.39 -2.00
N ALA A 69 13.07 -3.58 -3.06
CA ALA A 69 13.97 -2.44 -3.25
C ALA A 69 13.80 -1.35 -2.18
N LYS A 70 12.61 -1.21 -1.59
CA LYS A 70 12.33 -0.26 -0.53
C LYS A 70 12.69 -0.76 0.87
N LEU A 71 13.07 -2.02 1.05
CA LEU A 71 13.44 -2.52 2.37
C LEU A 71 14.68 -1.79 2.90
N SER A 72 14.71 -1.55 4.21
CA SER A 72 15.90 -1.07 4.91
C SER A 72 17.11 -1.98 4.64
N PRO A 73 18.34 -1.46 4.52
CA PRO A 73 19.55 -2.29 4.40
C PRO A 73 19.65 -3.34 5.53
N ASP A 74 19.21 -3.00 6.75
CA ASP A 74 19.25 -3.89 7.92
C ASP A 74 18.09 -4.91 7.97
N HIS A 75 17.25 -4.98 6.94
CA HIS A 75 16.11 -5.89 6.93
C HIS A 75 16.59 -7.36 6.91
N PRO A 76 15.94 -8.28 7.65
CA PRO A 76 16.36 -9.69 7.74
C PRO A 76 16.46 -10.39 6.37
N VAL A 77 15.60 -10.03 5.41
CA VAL A 77 15.68 -10.56 4.03
C VAL A 77 17.00 -10.17 3.36
N ASN A 78 17.46 -8.92 3.53
CA ASN A 78 18.73 -8.47 2.96
C ASN A 78 19.92 -9.17 3.62
N ARG A 79 19.86 -9.38 4.95
CA ARG A 79 20.86 -10.17 5.69
C ARG A 79 20.92 -11.63 5.23
N GLN A 80 19.78 -12.25 4.92
CA GLN A 80 19.78 -13.61 4.39
C GLN A 80 20.35 -13.66 2.97
N ILE A 81 20.05 -12.67 2.14
CA ILE A 81 20.61 -12.57 0.79
C ILE A 81 22.14 -12.44 0.84
N SER A 82 22.70 -11.63 1.76
CA SER A 82 24.16 -11.50 1.93
C SER A 82 24.81 -12.78 2.46
N ASN A 83 24.23 -13.41 3.48
CA ASN A 83 24.77 -14.67 4.00
C ASN A 83 24.81 -15.77 2.92
N ALA A 84 23.80 -15.77 2.04
CA ALA A 84 23.69 -16.74 0.97
C ALA A 84 24.69 -16.47 -0.18
N SER A 85 25.15 -15.24 -0.40
CA SER A 85 26.26 -15.00 -1.34
C SER A 85 27.58 -15.53 -0.80
N ASP A 86 27.86 -15.34 0.48
CA ASP A 86 29.15 -15.65 1.09
C ASP A 86 29.43 -17.16 1.15
N THR A 87 28.39 -17.98 1.26
CA THR A 87 28.51 -19.45 1.33
C THR A 87 28.99 -20.08 0.01
N SER A 88 28.84 -19.36 -1.11
CA SER A 88 29.09 -19.92 -2.44
C SER A 88 30.49 -19.64 -3.00
N ASP A 89 31.27 -18.77 -2.37
CA ASP A 89 32.60 -18.35 -2.85
C ASP A 89 33.75 -19.08 -2.11
N SER A 90 33.43 -20.10 -1.32
CA SER A 90 34.41 -20.90 -0.54
C SER A 90 34.91 -22.17 -1.24
N SER A 91 34.68 -22.31 -2.54
CA SER A 91 35.15 -23.48 -3.33
C SER A 91 36.33 -23.07 -4.21
N ASP A 92 37.47 -23.75 -3.99
CA ASP A 92 38.79 -23.57 -4.60
C ASP A 92 38.82 -23.14 -6.07
N SER A 93 39.60 -22.10 -6.39
CA SER A 93 40.74 -22.22 -7.33
C SER A 93 41.41 -20.87 -7.57
N SER A 94 42.74 -20.88 -7.46
CA SER A 94 43.66 -19.85 -7.92
C SER A 94 43.58 -19.67 -9.45
N ASP A 95 43.65 -18.41 -9.90
CA ASP A 95 44.61 -17.89 -10.91
C ASP A 95 44.00 -16.85 -11.88
N SER A 96 44.75 -15.76 -12.06
CA SER A 96 44.79 -14.76 -13.15
C SER A 96 43.54 -13.96 -13.61
N SER A 97 43.66 -12.64 -13.36
CA SER A 97 43.50 -11.48 -14.29
C SER A 97 42.19 -11.17 -15.03
N ASP A 98 41.76 -9.92 -14.83
CA ASP A 98 41.27 -8.97 -15.83
C ASP A 98 40.32 -9.48 -16.92
N PHE A 99 39.03 -9.62 -16.58
CA PHE A 99 37.97 -9.27 -17.53
C PHE A 99 36.66 -8.94 -16.81
N SER A 100 36.29 -7.65 -16.86
CA SER A 100 34.93 -7.11 -16.78
C SER A 100 34.07 -7.39 -15.54
N SER A 101 33.62 -6.31 -14.91
CA SER A 101 32.46 -6.24 -14.00
C SER A 101 31.13 -6.64 -14.67
N PHE A 102 31.07 -7.81 -15.31
CA PHE A 102 29.78 -8.45 -15.59
C PHE A 102 29.20 -8.83 -14.24
N SER A 103 28.32 -7.95 -13.73
CA SER A 103 27.44 -8.23 -12.60
C SER A 103 26.94 -9.65 -12.72
N SER A 104 27.45 -10.54 -11.84
CA SER A 104 27.14 -11.96 -11.86
C SER A 104 25.62 -12.10 -11.91
N PRO A 105 25.07 -12.99 -12.76
CA PRO A 105 23.63 -13.14 -12.86
C PRO A 105 23.07 -13.41 -11.46
N PRO A 106 21.98 -12.73 -11.08
CA PRO A 106 21.45 -12.82 -9.73
C PRO A 106 21.20 -14.29 -9.37
N LYS A 107 21.93 -14.78 -8.37
CA LYS A 107 21.94 -16.19 -7.93
C LYS A 107 20.54 -16.62 -7.44
N TYR A 108 19.75 -15.65 -6.94
CA TYR A 108 18.43 -15.88 -6.35
C TYR A 108 17.29 -15.29 -7.18
N SER A 109 16.13 -15.96 -7.15
CA SER A 109 14.89 -15.48 -7.80
C SER A 109 14.50 -14.07 -7.34
N LEU A 110 14.69 -13.75 -6.07
CA LEU A 110 14.42 -12.43 -5.50
C LEU A 110 15.33 -11.35 -6.07
N GLN A 111 16.64 -11.61 -6.20
CA GLN A 111 17.56 -10.65 -6.81
C GLN A 111 17.25 -10.45 -8.29
N ARG A 112 16.86 -11.53 -9.00
CA ARG A 112 16.43 -11.45 -10.39
C ARG A 112 15.18 -10.60 -10.55
N ILE A 113 14.22 -10.75 -9.64
CA ILE A 113 13.01 -9.92 -9.61
C ILE A 113 13.38 -8.47 -9.28
N ALA A 114 14.27 -8.22 -8.32
CA ALA A 114 14.76 -6.89 -7.96
C ALA A 114 15.43 -6.18 -9.16
N SER A 115 16.28 -6.90 -9.89
CA SER A 115 17.01 -6.33 -11.03
C SER A 115 16.09 -5.90 -12.17
N THR A 116 14.90 -6.50 -12.31
CA THR A 116 13.94 -6.10 -13.36
C THR A 116 13.44 -4.67 -13.22
N ILE A 117 13.41 -4.12 -12.00
CA ILE A 117 12.94 -2.76 -11.73
C ILE A 117 14.07 -1.78 -11.44
N ALA A 118 15.32 -2.26 -11.31
CA ALA A 118 16.49 -1.43 -11.09
C ALA A 118 16.58 -0.20 -12.04
N PRO A 119 16.33 -0.32 -13.36
CA PRO A 119 16.38 0.85 -14.25
C PRO A 119 15.22 1.84 -14.05
N LEU A 120 14.14 1.43 -13.39
CA LEU A 120 12.95 2.25 -13.15
C LEU A 120 13.00 2.98 -11.79
N LEU A 121 13.93 2.58 -10.91
CA LEU A 121 14.07 3.18 -9.59
C LEU A 121 14.83 4.50 -9.70
N SER A 122 14.20 5.58 -9.25
CA SER A 122 14.92 6.84 -9.01
C SER A 122 15.74 6.72 -7.72
N SER A 123 16.89 7.40 -7.67
CA SER A 123 17.78 7.45 -6.50
C SER A 123 17.11 8.00 -5.24
N LYS A 124 15.93 8.61 -5.35
CA LYS A 124 15.15 9.21 -4.26
C LYS A 124 13.93 8.36 -3.86
N THR A 125 14.09 7.07 -3.68
CA THR A 125 12.99 6.24 -3.14
C THR A 125 13.01 6.25 -1.61
N GLU A 126 11.87 6.57 -1.00
CA GLU A 126 11.70 6.50 0.45
C GLU A 126 11.81 5.04 0.92
N PRO A 127 12.75 4.74 1.85
CA PRO A 127 12.88 3.40 2.41
C PRO A 127 11.76 3.12 3.41
N ILE A 128 11.28 1.88 3.41
CA ILE A 128 10.37 1.37 4.44
C ILE A 128 11.23 0.98 5.64
N GLN A 129 11.30 1.87 6.63
CA GLN A 129 11.85 1.53 7.95
C GLN A 129 10.78 0.81 8.77
N HIS A 130 10.92 -0.51 8.90
CA HIS A 130 10.10 -1.30 9.81
C HIS A 130 10.49 -0.96 11.25
N PHE A 131 9.63 -0.20 11.93
CA PHE A 131 9.61 0.10 13.37
C PHE A 131 10.98 0.03 14.06
N HIS A 132 11.83 1.03 13.83
CA HIS A 132 13.05 1.24 14.62
C HIS A 132 12.75 1.45 16.12
N PHE A 133 11.51 1.83 16.46
CA PHE A 133 11.05 2.04 17.82
C PHE A 133 9.63 1.51 17.98
N ALA A 134 9.29 1.06 19.19
CA ALA A 134 7.93 0.69 19.51
C ALA A 134 7.02 1.94 19.38
N PRO A 135 5.82 1.86 18.77
CA PRO A 135 5.04 3.05 18.46
C PRO A 135 4.67 3.92 19.68
N TRP A 136 4.71 3.35 20.89
CA TRP A 136 4.52 4.02 22.18
C TRP A 136 5.80 4.63 22.78
N ASP A 137 6.98 4.33 22.24
CA ASP A 137 8.30 4.76 22.73
C ASP A 137 8.87 5.95 21.93
N ARG A 138 7.99 6.71 21.26
CA ARG A 138 8.39 7.94 20.55
C ARG A 138 8.59 9.04 21.56
N SER A 139 9.78 9.65 21.61
CA SER A 139 9.96 10.95 22.28
C SER A 139 9.13 11.98 21.53
N MET A 140 7.92 12.22 22.02
CA MET A 140 7.00 13.17 21.41
C MET A 140 7.59 14.59 21.56
N PRO A 141 7.74 15.37 20.47
CA PRO A 141 8.28 16.73 20.53
C PRO A 141 7.31 17.74 21.17
N TRP A 142 6.25 17.27 21.82
CA TRP A 142 5.21 18.07 22.44
C TRP A 142 5.01 17.64 23.88
N ALA A 143 4.97 18.63 24.77
CA ALA A 143 4.69 18.41 26.18
C ALA A 143 3.18 18.25 26.37
N THR A 144 2.76 17.09 26.88
CA THR A 144 1.39 16.89 27.34
C THR A 144 1.27 17.38 28.77
N HIS A 145 0.30 18.26 29.04
CA HIS A 145 -0.01 18.72 30.39
C HIS A 145 -1.44 18.33 30.74
N ILE A 146 -1.58 17.40 31.69
CA ILE A 146 -2.87 16.99 32.23
C ILE A 146 -3.09 17.74 33.54
N ALA A 147 -4.11 18.60 33.57
CA ALA A 147 -4.43 19.36 34.77
C ALA A 147 -4.97 18.43 35.87
N LYS A 148 -4.34 18.46 37.05
CA LYS A 148 -4.82 17.75 38.25
C LYS A 148 -5.91 18.56 38.98
N LEU A 149 -6.89 19.05 38.22
CA LEU A 149 -8.02 19.84 38.73
C LEU A 149 -9.30 19.02 38.58
N PRO A 150 -10.31 19.23 39.46
CA PRO A 150 -11.61 18.61 39.25
C PRO A 150 -12.19 19.07 37.91
N LYS A 151 -12.92 18.17 37.24
CA LYS A 151 -13.44 18.37 35.87
C LYS A 151 -14.15 19.71 35.67
N ALA A 152 -14.92 20.16 36.66
CA ALA A 152 -15.65 21.42 36.61
C ALA A 152 -14.72 22.66 36.56
N GLU A 153 -13.66 22.68 37.40
CA GLU A 153 -12.68 23.77 37.45
C GLU A 153 -11.73 23.74 36.25
N ALA A 154 -11.34 22.54 35.80
CA ALA A 154 -10.57 22.39 34.56
C ALA A 154 -11.33 22.93 33.35
N ALA A 155 -12.65 22.71 33.29
CA ALA A 155 -13.49 23.20 32.20
C ALA A 155 -13.64 24.73 32.22
N THR A 156 -13.71 25.37 33.39
CA THR A 156 -13.77 26.84 33.48
C THR A 156 -12.43 27.47 33.10
N ALA A 157 -11.31 26.92 33.58
CA ALA A 157 -9.97 27.37 33.21
C ALA A 157 -9.71 27.24 31.70
N HIS A 158 -10.09 26.10 31.10
CA HIS A 158 -9.95 25.90 29.66
C HIS A 158 -10.78 26.90 28.86
N ARG A 159 -12.04 27.16 29.25
CA ARG A 159 -12.89 28.17 28.59
C ARG A 159 -12.27 29.56 28.64
N LEU A 160 -11.68 29.94 29.76
CA LEU A 160 -10.98 31.22 29.90
C LEU A 160 -9.75 31.27 28.98
N GLN A 161 -8.98 30.17 28.91
CA GLN A 161 -7.81 30.06 28.04
C GLN A 161 -8.18 30.20 26.54
N LEU A 162 -9.31 29.62 26.10
CA LEU A 162 -9.82 29.79 24.74
C LEU A 162 -10.13 31.25 24.40
N GLN A 163 -10.67 32.00 25.35
CA GLN A 163 -11.01 33.41 25.17
C GLN A 163 -9.77 34.30 25.05
N THR A 164 -8.67 33.90 25.68
CA THR A 164 -7.40 34.66 25.68
C THR A 164 -6.45 34.28 24.54
N GLN A 165 -6.84 33.37 23.65
CA GLN A 165 -5.94 32.80 22.65
C GLN A 165 -5.68 33.76 21.48
N SER A 166 -4.44 33.79 20.98
CA SER A 166 -4.07 34.62 19.83
C SER A 166 -4.64 34.04 18.52
N PRO A 167 -4.97 34.90 17.52
CA PRO A 167 -5.65 34.47 16.30
C PRO A 167 -4.83 33.57 15.37
N ASN A 168 -3.54 33.37 15.66
CA ASN A 168 -2.60 32.65 14.80
C ASN A 168 -2.29 31.22 15.28
N ARG A 169 -3.20 30.61 16.04
CA ARG A 169 -3.03 29.26 16.59
C ARG A 169 -4.23 28.38 16.23
N VAL A 170 -3.96 27.24 15.60
CA VAL A 170 -4.99 26.24 15.31
C VAL A 170 -5.23 25.41 16.57
N LEU A 171 -6.50 25.36 17.00
CA LEU A 171 -6.93 24.55 18.13
C LEU A 171 -7.75 23.37 17.64
N TYR A 172 -7.35 22.17 18.04
CA TYR A 172 -8.12 20.96 17.87
C TYR A 172 -8.74 20.59 19.21
N TYR A 173 -10.08 20.55 19.26
CA TYR A 173 -10.85 20.10 20.42
C TYR A 173 -11.53 18.78 20.08
N THR A 174 -11.38 17.80 20.96
CA THR A 174 -12.06 16.51 20.84
C THR A 174 -12.83 16.27 22.13
N ASP A 175 -14.15 16.18 22.01
CA ASP A 175 -15.03 15.99 23.15
C ASP A 175 -15.28 14.50 23.41
N GLY A 176 -14.68 13.97 24.47
CA GLY A 176 -14.93 12.60 24.93
C GLY A 176 -16.09 12.48 25.93
N SER A 177 -16.81 13.56 26.23
CA SER A 177 -17.76 13.60 27.35
C SER A 177 -19.07 12.82 27.16
N GLN A 178 -19.35 12.35 25.94
CA GLN A 178 -20.50 11.47 25.64
C GLN A 178 -20.17 9.98 25.76
N MET A 179 -18.96 9.62 26.17
CA MET A 179 -18.64 8.22 26.48
C MET A 179 -19.38 7.83 27.77
N PRO A 180 -20.12 6.70 27.78
CA PRO A 180 -20.74 6.19 29.00
C PRO A 180 -19.68 5.97 30.09
N ASP A 181 -20.07 6.07 31.36
CA ASP A 181 -19.21 6.08 32.57
C ASP A 181 -18.32 4.84 32.77
N SER A 182 -17.38 4.60 31.85
CA SER A 182 -16.32 3.62 32.01
C SER A 182 -15.10 4.08 31.22
N THR A 183 -14.10 4.52 31.96
CA THR A 183 -12.70 4.59 31.55
C THR A 183 -12.45 5.42 30.29
N GLY A 184 -12.54 6.74 30.45
CA GLY A 184 -11.90 7.66 29.51
C GLY A 184 -10.39 7.43 29.56
N ILE A 185 -9.80 6.98 28.45
CA ILE A 185 -8.35 6.88 28.29
C ILE A 185 -7.83 8.30 28.02
N GLY A 186 -7.10 8.85 28.98
CA GLY A 186 -6.37 10.10 28.90
C GLY A 186 -5.19 10.05 29.86
#